data_AF-A0A6I1KCU5-F1
#
_entry.id   AF-A0A6I1KCU5-F1
#
_cell.length_a   1.000
_cell.length_b   1.000
_cell.length_c   1.000
_cell.angle_alpha   90.00
_cell.angle_beta   90.00
_cell.angle_gamma   90.00
#
_symmetry.space_group_name_H-M   'P 1'
#
loop_
_entity.id
_entity.type
_entity.pdbx_description
1 polymer ?
#
loop_
_entity_poly.entity_id
_entity_poly.type
_entity_poly.pdbx_seq_one_letter_code
_entity_poly.pdbx_strand_id
1 'polypeptide(L)'
;RQTVTWEYSDPGALPFSGGHSVVADKTGLYIRDMHSETIQPEKGYGISAFAPWVFLKYKWQVKGDFSLPPLRDRRGYEAMKSSSEKARLSGVVHR
;
A
#
# COMPACT_ATOMS: atom_id res chain seq x y z
N ARG A 1 -3.46 -7.70 6.04
CA ARG A 1 -2.22 -6.89 6.13
C ARG A 1 -1.30 -7.33 5.01
N GLN A 2 -0.73 -6.39 4.27
CA GLN A 2 0.27 -6.64 3.24
C GLN A 2 1.48 -5.75 3.51
N THR A 3 2.68 -6.30 3.38
CA THR A 3 3.92 -5.52 3.43
C THR A 3 4.32 -5.19 1.99
N VAL A 4 4.70 -3.94 1.77
CA VAL A 4 5.10 -3.42 0.45
C VAL A 4 6.48 -2.80 0.60
N THR A 5 7.38 -3.19 -0.28
CA THR A 5 8.68 -2.54 -0.49
C THR A 5 8.62 -1.71 -1.76
N TRP A 6 9.37 -0.62 -1.78
CA TRP A 6 9.41 0.31 -2.90
C TRP A 6 10.80 0.94 -3.04
N GLU A 7 11.10 1.42 -4.23
CA GLU A 7 12.32 2.12 -4.57
C GLU A 7 11.96 3.53 -5.07
N TYR A 8 12.76 4.52 -4.68
CA TYR A 8 12.64 5.90 -5.13
C TYR A 8 13.85 6.25 -6.00
N SER A 9 13.62 6.73 -7.21
CA SER A 9 14.65 7.14 -8.16
C SER A 9 14.31 8.43 -8.91
N ASP A 10 13.29 9.16 -8.43
CA ASP A 10 12.88 10.46 -8.99
C ASP A 10 13.79 11.61 -8.47
N PRO A 11 13.79 12.79 -9.12
CA PRO A 11 14.59 13.94 -8.68
C PRO A 11 14.32 14.38 -7.24
N GLY A 12 15.32 15.02 -6.61
CA GLY A 12 15.20 15.61 -5.28
C GLY A 12 15.89 14.84 -4.16
N ALA A 13 16.30 13.59 -4.39
CA ALA A 13 17.18 12.82 -3.51
C ALA A 13 17.97 11.78 -4.31
N LEU A 14 19.13 11.37 -3.78
CA LEU A 14 19.80 10.16 -4.27
C LEU A 14 18.86 8.95 -4.12
N PRO A 15 18.92 7.96 -5.03
CA PRO A 15 18.04 6.79 -4.94
C PRO A 15 18.11 6.09 -3.59
N PHE A 16 16.96 5.68 -3.09
CA PHE A 16 16.85 4.97 -1.81
C PHE A 16 15.67 4.00 -1.83
N SER A 17 15.72 2.99 -0.96
CA SER A 17 14.63 2.04 -0.79
C SER A 17 13.83 2.28 0.49
N GLY A 18 12.63 1.74 0.54
CA GLY A 18 11.80 1.77 1.74
C GLY A 18 10.68 0.76 1.73
N GLY A 19 9.85 0.83 2.76
CA GLY A 19 8.77 -0.10 2.94
C GLY A 19 7.67 0.44 3.82
N HIS A 20 6.50 -0.19 3.74
CA HIS A 20 5.35 0.10 4.57
C HIS A 20 4.42 -1.11 4.69
N SER A 21 3.47 -1.04 5.62
CA SER A 21 2.37 -1.99 5.77
C SER A 21 1.06 -1.37 5.33
N VAL A 22 0.30 -2.08 4.50
CA VAL A 22 -1.10 -1.76 4.17
C VAL A 22 -2.01 -2.65 5.02
N VAL A 23 -2.90 -2.01 5.79
CA VAL A 23 -3.87 -2.67 6.67
C VAL A 23 -5.25 -2.18 6.33
N ALA A 24 -6.17 -3.09 6.05
CA ALA A 24 -7.58 -2.81 5.81
C ALA A 24 -8.41 -3.60 6.82
N ASP A 25 -9.35 -2.94 7.48
CA ASP A 25 -10.27 -3.55 8.44
C ASP A 25 -11.62 -2.81 8.46
N LYS A 26 -12.49 -3.19 9.41
CA LYS A 26 -13.84 -2.60 9.56
C LYS A 26 -13.87 -1.10 9.88
N THR A 27 -12.73 -0.52 10.24
CA THR A 27 -12.60 0.88 10.67
C THR A 27 -11.92 1.76 9.63
N GLY A 28 -11.09 1.17 8.76
CA GLY A 28 -10.46 1.92 7.68
C GLY A 28 -9.42 1.13 6.89
N LEU A 29 -8.84 1.85 5.93
CA LEU A 29 -7.62 1.51 5.22
C LEU A 29 -6.48 2.39 5.75
N TYR A 30 -5.36 1.78 6.09
CA TYR A 30 -4.23 2.43 6.74
C TYR A 30 -2.93 2.06 6.04
N ILE A 31 -2.07 3.06 5.83
CA ILE A 31 -0.66 2.85 5.55
C ILE A 31 0.10 3.11 6.84
N ARG A 32 0.82 2.09 7.32
CA ARG A 32 1.53 2.11 8.61
C ARG A 32 2.98 1.68 8.45
N ASP A 33 3.77 1.93 9.49
CA ASP A 33 5.15 1.47 9.60
C ASP A 33 6.01 1.88 8.39
N MET A 34 5.76 3.08 7.85
CA MET A 34 6.51 3.58 6.71
C MET A 34 7.94 3.94 7.15
N HIS A 35 8.91 3.37 6.45
CA HIS A 35 10.33 3.50 6.75
C HIS A 35 11.13 3.51 5.44
N SER A 36 12.37 4.00 5.52
CA SER A 36 13.31 4.01 4.41
C SER A 36 14.73 3.83 4.92
N GLU A 37 15.64 3.58 3.98
CA GLU A 37 17.04 3.88 4.14
C GLU A 37 17.27 5.38 4.40
N THR A 38 18.52 5.76 4.69
CA THR A 38 18.87 7.16 4.93
C THR A 38 18.67 7.98 3.66
N ILE A 39 17.76 8.95 3.72
CA ILE A 39 17.48 9.85 2.61
C ILE A 39 18.60 10.89 2.51
N GLN A 40 19.17 11.04 1.31
CA GLN A 40 20.15 12.07 0.99
C GLN A 40 19.54 13.06 -0.01
N PRO A 41 18.96 14.19 0.44
CA PRO A 41 18.33 15.16 -0.43
C PRO A 41 19.35 15.83 -1.36
N GLU A 42 18.93 16.10 -2.59
CA GLU A 42 19.70 16.93 -3.52
C GLU A 42 19.70 18.39 -3.05
N LYS A 43 20.74 19.14 -3.46
CA LYS A 43 20.90 20.54 -3.05
C LYS A 43 19.67 21.37 -3.47
N GLY A 44 19.05 22.04 -2.51
CA GLY A 44 17.89 22.90 -2.74
C GLY A 44 16.54 22.20 -2.58
N TYR A 45 16.51 20.87 -2.42
CA TYR A 45 15.29 20.12 -2.13
C TYR A 45 15.09 19.93 -0.62
N GLY A 46 13.85 20.12 -0.18
CA GLY A 46 13.40 19.72 1.14
C GLY A 46 12.83 18.32 1.12
N ILE A 47 13.10 17.52 2.16
CA ILE A 47 12.54 16.16 2.33
C ILE A 47 11.02 16.15 2.20
N SER A 48 10.33 17.20 2.66
CA SER A 48 8.88 17.31 2.59
C SER A 48 8.30 17.33 1.18
N ALA A 49 9.11 17.65 0.16
CA ALA A 49 8.65 17.72 -1.24
C ALA A 49 8.39 16.33 -1.85
N PHE A 50 9.15 15.32 -1.44
CA PHE A 50 9.08 13.96 -2.01
C PHE A 50 8.83 12.87 -0.97
N ALA A 51 9.12 13.14 0.30
CA ALA A 51 8.88 12.24 1.41
C ALA A 51 8.07 12.90 2.55
N PRO A 52 6.86 13.45 2.26
CA PRO A 52 6.02 14.10 3.29
C PRO A 52 5.62 13.13 4.42
N TRP A 53 5.60 11.84 4.15
CA TRP A 53 5.32 10.78 5.12
C TRP A 53 6.32 10.71 6.27
N VAL A 54 7.54 11.23 6.12
CA VAL A 54 8.53 11.36 7.21
C VAL A 54 7.94 12.18 8.36
N PHE A 55 7.15 13.19 8.04
CA PHE A 55 6.52 14.11 8.99
C PHE A 55 5.06 13.73 9.27
N LEU A 56 4.38 13.09 8.32
CA LEU A 56 2.93 12.80 8.37
C LEU A 56 2.62 11.33 8.63
N LYS A 57 3.35 10.68 9.55
CA LYS A 57 3.29 9.22 9.78
C LYS A 57 1.88 8.65 9.98
N TYR A 58 0.97 9.40 10.59
CA TYR A 58 -0.40 8.95 10.93
C TYR A 58 -1.50 9.56 10.06
N LYS A 59 -1.15 10.29 8.99
CA LYS A 59 -2.15 10.93 8.13
C LYS A 59 -2.56 10.08 6.93
N TRP A 60 -1.84 8.98 6.67
CA TRP A 60 -2.09 8.08 5.55
C TRP A 60 -3.16 7.05 5.88
N GLN A 61 -4.41 7.50 5.94
CA GLN A 61 -5.54 6.66 6.26
C GLN A 61 -6.84 7.13 5.60
N VAL A 62 -7.70 6.18 5.24
CA VAL A 62 -9.06 6.42 4.77
C VAL A 62 -10.00 5.71 5.74
N LYS A 63 -10.90 6.46 6.37
CA LYS A 63 -11.92 5.88 7.26
C LYS A 63 -13.02 5.21 6.44
N GLY A 64 -13.55 4.11 6.94
CA GLY A 64 -14.63 3.36 6.28
C GLY A 64 -14.54 1.88 6.59
N ASP A 65 -15.56 1.12 6.22
CA ASP A 65 -15.51 -0.33 6.35
C ASP A 65 -14.84 -0.93 5.12
N PHE A 66 -13.61 -1.42 5.29
CA PHE A 66 -12.85 -2.15 4.28
C PHE A 66 -12.76 -3.65 4.61
N SER A 67 -13.61 -4.15 5.50
CA SER A 67 -13.67 -5.58 5.79
C SER A 67 -14.21 -6.33 4.57
N LEU A 68 -13.60 -7.49 4.29
CA LEU A 68 -14.15 -8.38 3.29
C LEU A 68 -15.37 -9.10 3.91
N PRO A 69 -16.48 -9.24 3.16
CA PRO A 69 -17.61 -10.01 3.63
C PRO A 69 -17.17 -11.45 3.94
N PRO A 70 -17.83 -12.12 4.90
CA PRO A 70 -17.52 -13.50 5.20
C PRO A 70 -17.65 -14.36 3.94
N LEU A 71 -16.60 -15.15 3.66
CA LEU A 71 -16.54 -16.05 2.51
C LEU A 71 -17.61 -17.15 2.66
N ARG A 72 -18.74 -16.99 1.96
CA ARG A 72 -19.85 -17.95 1.98
C ARG A 72 -19.51 -19.26 1.25
N ASP A 73 -18.79 -19.17 0.14
CA ASP A 73 -18.29 -20.33 -0.62
C ASP A 73 -16.77 -20.26 -0.77
N ARG A 74 -16.08 -20.94 0.14
CA ARG A 74 -14.61 -21.01 0.13
C ARG A 74 -14.08 -21.79 -1.08
N ARG A 75 -14.77 -22.86 -1.52
CA ARG A 75 -14.27 -23.69 -2.63
C ARG A 75 -14.38 -22.95 -3.95
N GLY A 76 -15.51 -22.31 -4.21
CA GLY A 76 -15.70 -21.46 -5.39
C GLY A 76 -14.71 -20.30 -5.44
N TYR A 77 -14.45 -19.64 -4.31
CA TYR A 77 -13.47 -18.57 -4.22
C TYR A 77 -12.05 -19.01 -4.60
N GLU A 78 -11.56 -20.13 -4.03
CA GLU A 78 -10.23 -20.66 -4.34
C GLU A 78 -10.12 -21.10 -5.82
N ALA A 79 -11.18 -21.70 -6.37
CA ALA A 79 -11.24 -22.09 -7.78
C ALA A 79 -11.23 -20.89 -8.74
N MET A 80 -11.78 -19.74 -8.33
CA MET A 80 -11.70 -18.50 -9.11
C MET A 80 -10.34 -17.83 -8.96
N LYS A 81 -9.77 -17.82 -7.75
CA LYS A 81 -8.46 -17.19 -7.47
C LYS A 81 -7.31 -17.87 -8.23
N SER A 82 -7.40 -19.17 -8.49
CA SER A 82 -6.39 -19.91 -9.26
C SER A 82 -6.35 -19.55 -10.76
N SER A 83 -7.32 -18.77 -11.26
CA SER A 83 -7.35 -18.26 -12.62
C SER A 83 -7.56 -16.74 -12.61
N SER A 84 -6.49 -15.99 -12.85
CA SER A 84 -6.48 -14.51 -12.85
C SER A 84 -7.51 -13.90 -13.82
N GLU A 85 -7.78 -14.55 -14.95
CA GLU A 85 -8.79 -14.16 -15.92
C GLU A 85 -10.22 -14.35 -15.39
N LYS A 86 -10.52 -15.51 -14.79
CA LYS A 86 -11.84 -15.78 -14.19
C LYS A 86 -12.10 -14.89 -12.98
N ALA A 87 -11.08 -14.59 -12.18
CA ALA A 87 -11.19 -13.70 -11.02
C ALA A 87 -11.53 -12.24 -11.42
N ARG A 88 -11.04 -11.76 -12.57
CA ARG A 88 -11.40 -10.44 -13.11
C ARG A 88 -12.82 -10.42 -13.69
N LEU A 89 -13.24 -11.50 -14.37
CA LEU A 89 -14.59 -11.60 -14.95
C LEU A 89 -15.67 -11.74 -13.87
N SER A 90 -15.37 -12.36 -12.73
CA SER A 90 -16.32 -12.53 -11.62
C SER A 90 -16.42 -11.31 -10.69
N GLY A 91 -15.61 -10.27 -10.91
CA GLY A 91 -15.56 -9.09 -10.02
C GLY A 91 -14.88 -9.35 -8.67
N VAL A 92 -14.27 -10.53 -8.49
CA VAL A 92 -13.49 -10.87 -7.29
C VAL A 92 -12.19 -10.05 -7.24
N VAL A 93 -11.64 -9.69 -8.40
CA VAL A 93 -10.52 -8.76 -8.54
C VAL A 93 -11.00 -7.56 -9.36
N HIS A 94 -10.85 -6.37 -8.79
CA HIS A 94 -11.17 -5.11 -9.48
C HIS A 94 -10.26 -4.93 -10.71
N ARG A 95 -10.80 -4.41 -11.82
CA ARG A 95 -10.02 -4.09 -13.03
C ARG A 95 -9.00 -3.00 -12.78
#